data_AF-A0A5M3N2E1-F1
#
_entry.id   AF-A0A5M3N2E1-F1
#
_cell.length_a   1.000
_cell.length_b   1.000
_cell.length_c   1.000
_cell.angle_alpha   90.00
_cell.angle_beta   90.00
_cell.angle_gamma   90.00
#
_symmetry.space_group_name_H-M   'P 1'
#
loop_
_entity.id
_entity.type
_entity.pdbx_description
1 polymer ?
#
loop_
_entity_poly.entity_id
_entity_poly.type
_entity_poly.pdbx_seq_one_letter_code
_entity_poly.pdbx_strand_id
1 'polypeptide(L)'
;MLFGSIAFRGYCRGGHLGQCLAHDIMGGRFIAYGTIMAIMFTVGESWVRRSGRSPEWWDSWAITLWGIVNTFTEHHGGAWSVKDMQHTILGVLWWTGGMLGIFLSRNNQRSVIPSIIIILTGWAMAGHAQVLMILTMVHATFGYTLSAAGLARIVEVCFLSSARYDVPPVQGDNNSEHTLTPGDSSASQEAGRVNAEKAFRHLPPFLLVVSGILFMSATDEELGFVNDEGIDHVTYILIVFRSISPSFPFNLFLSSSSLIAFLLYTLVLALIHLFTISGRNASLNSQTSLAGDNAIELTSPRGAAPKWYAAVPGEAEETHVLGISDVPV
;
A
#
# COMPACT_ATOMS: atom_id res chain seq x y z
N MET A 1 -4.75 15.63 1.47
CA MET A 1 -4.43 16.10 2.83
C MET A 1 -3.17 16.97 2.83
N LEU A 2 -2.06 16.56 2.18
CA LEU A 2 -0.80 17.34 2.20
C LEU A 2 -0.87 18.73 1.51
N PHE A 3 -1.47 18.81 0.32
CA PHE A 3 -1.66 20.07 -0.41
C PHE A 3 -2.53 21.08 0.38
N GLY A 4 -3.45 20.59 1.22
CA GLY A 4 -4.30 21.41 2.08
C GLY A 4 -3.55 22.00 3.27
N SER A 5 -2.61 21.27 3.87
CA SER A 5 -1.75 21.77 4.95
C SER A 5 -0.75 22.83 4.48
N ILE A 6 -0.23 22.71 3.26
CA ILE A 6 0.71 23.68 2.66
C ILE A 6 -0.03 24.98 2.30
N ALA A 7 -1.18 24.87 1.63
CA ALA A 7 -2.02 26.02 1.30
C ALA A 7 -2.54 26.77 2.55
N PHE A 8 -2.79 26.05 3.66
CA PHE A 8 -3.24 26.65 4.92
C PHE A 8 -2.15 27.43 5.66
N ARG A 9 -0.88 27.04 5.55
CA ARG A 9 0.25 27.74 6.18
C ARG A 9 0.88 28.85 5.33
N GLY A 10 0.50 28.95 4.06
CA GLY A 10 1.01 30.00 3.17
C GLY A 10 2.41 29.76 2.60
N TYR A 11 2.97 28.56 2.83
CA TYR A 11 4.20 28.08 2.18
C TYR A 11 3.98 27.85 0.69
N CYS A 12 5.05 27.88 -0.10
CA CYS A 12 5.06 27.59 -1.53
C CYS A 12 4.30 28.63 -2.37
N ARG A 13 4.62 29.92 -2.16
CA ARG A 13 4.07 31.03 -2.95
C ARG A 13 5.19 31.77 -3.70
N GLY A 14 4.84 32.37 -4.84
CA GLY A 14 5.79 33.16 -5.63
C GLY A 14 6.94 32.31 -6.21
N GLY A 15 8.19 32.78 -6.06
CA GLY A 15 9.37 32.18 -6.66
C GLY A 15 9.74 30.76 -6.17
N HIS A 16 9.18 30.31 -5.05
CA HIS A 16 9.46 28.99 -4.46
C HIS A 16 8.43 27.92 -4.84
N LEU A 17 7.36 28.28 -5.55
CA LEU A 17 6.27 27.36 -5.91
C LEU A 17 6.79 26.15 -6.73
N GLY A 18 7.69 26.38 -7.69
CA GLY A 18 8.24 25.30 -8.52
C GLY A 18 9.05 24.29 -7.71
N GLN A 19 9.83 24.75 -6.73
CA GLN A 19 10.66 23.92 -5.87
C GLN A 19 9.80 23.04 -4.95
N CYS A 20 8.76 23.62 -4.34
CA CYS A 20 7.80 22.89 -3.53
C CYS A 20 7.02 21.85 -4.35
N LEU A 21 6.47 22.27 -5.50
CA LEU A 21 5.67 21.40 -6.34
C LEU A 21 6.49 20.18 -6.82
N ALA A 22 7.76 20.40 -7.15
CA ALA A 22 8.68 19.32 -7.50
C ALA A 22 8.85 18.34 -6.32
N HIS A 23 9.08 18.82 -5.09
CA HIS A 23 9.21 17.95 -3.91
C HIS A 23 7.92 17.19 -3.59
N ASP A 24 6.76 17.83 -3.71
CA ASP A 24 5.47 17.18 -3.48
C ASP A 24 5.15 16.10 -4.53
N ILE A 25 5.38 16.38 -5.81
CA ILE A 25 5.16 15.39 -6.88
C ILE A 25 6.15 14.23 -6.74
N MET A 26 7.43 14.55 -6.51
CA MET A 26 8.50 13.56 -6.40
C MET A 26 8.50 12.79 -5.07
N GLY A 27 7.93 13.31 -4.00
CA GLY A 27 7.72 12.56 -2.77
C GLY A 27 6.41 11.77 -2.81
N GLY A 28 5.35 12.37 -3.34
CA GLY A 28 4.04 11.74 -3.54
C GLY A 28 4.10 10.48 -4.41
N ARG A 29 4.96 10.45 -5.44
CA ARG A 29 5.20 9.24 -6.25
C ARG A 29 5.75 8.07 -5.42
N PHE A 30 6.63 8.30 -4.45
CA PHE A 30 7.19 7.23 -3.62
C PHE A 30 6.14 6.70 -2.65
N ILE A 31 5.29 7.58 -2.12
CA ILE A 31 4.13 7.18 -1.32
C ILE A 31 3.15 6.36 -2.15
N ALA A 32 2.83 6.81 -3.37
CA ALA A 32 1.95 6.09 -4.29
C ALA A 32 2.53 4.72 -4.66
N TYR A 33 3.82 4.66 -4.97
CA TYR A 33 4.51 3.41 -5.29
C TYR A 33 4.51 2.44 -4.11
N GLY A 34 4.83 2.91 -2.89
CA GLY A 34 4.73 2.13 -1.66
C GLY A 34 3.30 1.63 -1.39
N THR A 35 2.29 2.45 -1.67
CA THR A 35 0.87 2.07 -1.54
C THR A 35 0.49 0.98 -2.53
N ILE A 36 0.91 1.10 -3.79
CA ILE A 36 0.68 0.10 -4.84
C ILE A 36 1.34 -1.23 -4.46
N MET A 37 2.59 -1.21 -4.00
CA MET A 37 3.28 -2.41 -3.50
C MET A 37 2.56 -3.03 -2.30
N ALA A 38 2.10 -2.21 -1.34
CA ALA A 38 1.34 -2.71 -0.19
C ALA A 38 0.06 -3.43 -0.63
N ILE A 39 -0.69 -2.88 -1.60
CA ILE A 39 -1.88 -3.53 -2.17
C ILE A 39 -1.49 -4.86 -2.83
N MET A 40 -0.44 -4.87 -3.66
CA MET A 40 0.00 -6.08 -4.35
C MET A 40 0.38 -7.22 -3.39
N PHE A 41 1.11 -6.92 -2.31
CA PHE A 41 1.60 -7.97 -1.39
C PHE A 41 0.62 -8.40 -0.31
N THR A 42 -0.37 -7.57 0.03
CA THR A 42 -1.36 -7.89 1.07
C THR A 42 -2.58 -8.61 0.50
N VAL A 43 -3.16 -8.06 -0.57
CA VAL A 43 -4.44 -8.54 -1.15
C VAL A 43 -4.32 -8.89 -2.63
N GLY A 44 -3.27 -8.43 -3.30
CA GLY A 44 -3.08 -8.58 -4.73
C GLY A 44 -2.60 -9.94 -5.21
N GLU A 45 -2.28 -10.89 -4.32
CA GLU A 45 -1.71 -12.20 -4.69
C GLU A 45 -2.55 -12.95 -5.73
N SER A 46 -3.86 -13.02 -5.51
CA SER A 46 -4.79 -13.68 -6.44
C SER A 46 -4.86 -12.99 -7.81
N TRP A 47 -4.67 -11.67 -7.85
CA TRP A 47 -4.65 -10.87 -9.08
C TRP A 47 -3.32 -11.02 -9.80
N VAL A 48 -2.19 -10.93 -9.09
CA VAL A 48 -0.84 -11.13 -9.63
C VAL A 48 -0.75 -12.51 -10.29
N ARG A 49 -1.24 -13.56 -9.60
CA ARG A 49 -1.25 -14.93 -10.16
C ARG A 49 -2.08 -15.05 -11.44
N ARG A 50 -3.24 -14.39 -11.52
CA ARG A 50 -4.08 -14.36 -12.73
C ARG A 50 -3.48 -13.51 -13.85
N SER A 51 -2.71 -12.48 -13.51
CA SER A 51 -2.05 -11.63 -14.49
C SER A 51 -0.95 -12.36 -15.27
N GLY A 52 -0.40 -13.45 -14.71
CA GLY A 52 0.73 -14.19 -15.31
C GLY A 52 2.01 -13.35 -15.40
N ARG A 53 2.10 -12.27 -14.62
CA ARG A 53 3.24 -11.36 -14.56
C ARG A 53 3.80 -11.31 -13.15
N SER A 54 5.11 -11.19 -13.05
CA SER A 54 5.79 -11.04 -11.77
C SER A 54 5.54 -9.64 -11.20
N PRO A 55 5.49 -9.46 -9.87
CA PRO A 55 5.42 -8.14 -9.25
C PRO A 55 6.47 -7.16 -9.80
N GLU A 56 7.68 -7.66 -10.08
CA GLU A 56 8.81 -6.90 -10.61
C GLU A 56 8.53 -6.36 -12.02
N TRP A 57 7.70 -7.05 -12.80
CA TRP A 57 7.26 -6.56 -14.10
C TRP A 57 6.40 -5.30 -13.96
N TRP A 58 5.52 -5.25 -12.96
CA TRP A 58 4.70 -4.07 -12.65
C TRP A 58 5.54 -2.93 -12.06
N ASP A 59 6.45 -3.26 -11.14
CA ASP A 59 7.43 -2.31 -10.58
C ASP A 59 8.26 -1.67 -11.70
N SER A 60 8.72 -2.47 -12.67
CA SER A 60 9.50 -1.98 -13.81
C SER A 60 8.71 -1.02 -14.69
N TRP A 61 7.41 -1.24 -14.91
CA TRP A 61 6.56 -0.30 -15.64
C TRP A 61 6.37 1.01 -14.89
N ALA A 62 6.13 0.96 -13.58
CA ALA A 62 6.01 2.17 -12.77
C ALA A 62 7.30 3.01 -12.84
N ILE A 63 8.46 2.37 -12.72
CA ILE A 63 9.76 3.01 -12.85
C ILE A 63 9.97 3.57 -14.27
N THR A 64 9.60 2.83 -15.32
CA THR A 64 9.74 3.28 -16.71
C THR A 64 8.90 4.51 -17.01
N LEU A 65 7.59 4.42 -16.77
CA LEU A 65 6.66 5.49 -17.10
C LEU A 65 7.04 6.77 -16.35
N TRP A 66 7.41 6.62 -15.08
CA TRP A 66 7.76 7.75 -14.27
C TRP A 66 9.13 8.33 -14.61
N GLY A 67 10.10 7.50 -14.99
CA GLY A 67 11.38 7.97 -15.53
C GLY A 67 11.19 8.80 -16.80
N ILE A 68 10.28 8.40 -17.70
CA ILE A 68 9.96 9.15 -18.91
C ILE A 68 9.40 10.52 -18.54
N VAL A 69 8.38 10.57 -17.67
CA VAL A 69 7.80 11.84 -17.23
C VAL A 69 8.89 12.73 -16.63
N ASN A 70 9.65 12.22 -15.66
CA ASN A 70 10.72 12.98 -15.00
C ASN A 70 11.78 13.50 -15.98
N THR A 71 12.21 12.70 -16.97
CA THR A 71 13.20 13.16 -17.97
C THR A 71 12.68 14.31 -18.82
N PHE A 72 11.41 14.27 -19.24
CA PHE A 72 10.88 15.25 -20.19
C PHE A 72 10.15 16.43 -19.55
N THR A 73 9.82 16.37 -18.25
CA THR A 73 9.14 17.46 -17.54
C THR A 73 10.05 18.27 -16.61
N GLU A 74 11.31 17.88 -16.40
CA GLU A 74 12.18 18.60 -15.46
C GLU A 74 12.62 19.97 -16.00
N HIS A 75 13.10 20.01 -17.26
CA HIS A 75 13.59 21.24 -17.85
C HIS A 75 12.44 22.05 -18.50
N HIS A 76 12.19 23.24 -17.95
CA HIS A 76 11.11 24.12 -18.39
C HIS A 76 11.58 25.24 -19.36
N GLY A 77 12.72 25.04 -20.02
CA GLY A 77 13.35 26.01 -20.92
C GLY A 77 14.42 26.87 -20.23
N GLY A 78 15.25 27.56 -21.03
CA GLY A 78 16.32 28.43 -20.53
C GLY A 78 17.69 27.74 -20.46
N ALA A 79 18.61 28.31 -19.67
CA ALA A 79 19.94 27.74 -19.47
C ALA A 79 19.87 26.52 -18.53
N TRP A 80 20.60 25.47 -18.84
CA TRP A 80 20.67 24.27 -18.01
C TRP A 80 21.37 24.56 -16.69
N SER A 81 20.67 24.31 -15.57
CA SER A 81 21.30 24.27 -14.26
C SER A 81 21.87 22.87 -13.97
N VAL A 82 22.82 22.78 -13.04
CA VAL A 82 23.36 21.50 -12.56
C VAL A 82 22.24 20.64 -11.95
N LYS A 83 21.28 21.27 -11.27
CA LYS A 83 20.09 20.62 -10.70
C LYS A 83 19.22 19.98 -11.78
N ASP A 84 18.93 20.71 -12.86
CA ASP A 84 18.14 20.18 -13.98
C ASP A 84 18.82 18.96 -14.61
N MET A 85 20.15 19.03 -14.77
CA MET A 85 20.93 17.93 -15.34
C MET A 85 20.91 16.69 -14.44
N GLN A 86 21.06 16.87 -13.12
CA GLN A 86 21.03 15.78 -12.14
C GLN A 86 19.66 15.11 -12.07
N HIS A 87 18.57 15.88 -12.06
CA HIS A 87 17.22 15.32 -12.06
C HIS A 87 16.88 14.67 -13.41
N THR A 88 17.27 15.28 -14.53
CA THR A 88 17.04 14.71 -15.87
C THR A 88 17.77 13.39 -16.06
N ILE A 89 19.05 13.31 -15.66
CA ILE A 89 19.84 12.08 -15.80
C ILE A 89 19.34 10.97 -14.86
N LEU A 90 18.82 11.34 -13.69
CA LEU A 90 18.14 10.39 -12.81
C LEU A 90 16.86 9.84 -13.45
N GLY A 91 16.10 10.68 -14.14
CA GLY A 91 14.98 10.23 -14.97
C GLY A 91 15.43 9.25 -16.06
N VAL A 92 16.57 9.53 -16.71
CA VAL A 92 17.14 8.63 -17.74
C VAL A 92 17.52 7.28 -17.16
N LEU A 93 18.15 7.25 -15.99
CA LEU A 93 18.44 6.03 -15.25
C LEU A 93 17.15 5.23 -14.98
N TRP A 94 16.08 5.90 -14.55
CA TRP A 94 14.81 5.27 -14.27
C TRP A 94 14.19 4.64 -15.51
N TRP A 95 14.02 5.39 -16.60
CA TRP A 95 13.30 4.81 -17.73
C TRP A 95 14.08 3.74 -18.49
N THR A 96 15.39 3.93 -18.66
CA THR A 96 16.26 2.93 -19.30
C THR A 96 16.41 1.68 -18.43
N GLY A 97 16.63 1.85 -17.13
CA GLY A 97 16.69 0.75 -16.18
C GLY A 97 15.36 0.01 -16.06
N GLY A 98 14.24 0.74 -16.03
CA GLY A 98 12.91 0.15 -16.00
C GLY A 98 12.62 -0.67 -17.27
N MET A 99 13.04 -0.19 -18.45
CA MET A 99 12.92 -0.96 -19.70
C MET A 99 13.70 -2.27 -19.64
N LEU A 100 14.91 -2.26 -19.05
CA LEU A 100 15.66 -3.48 -18.78
C LEU A 100 14.91 -4.40 -17.81
N GLY A 101 14.31 -3.84 -16.75
CA GLY A 101 13.48 -4.57 -15.79
C GLY A 101 12.26 -5.25 -16.45
N ILE A 102 11.56 -4.55 -17.35
CA ILE A 102 10.43 -5.10 -18.14
C ILE A 102 10.91 -6.26 -18.99
N PHE A 103 12.06 -6.09 -19.66
CA PHE A 103 12.62 -7.11 -20.54
C PHE A 103 13.06 -8.36 -19.78
N LEU A 104 13.73 -8.22 -18.63
CA LEU A 104 14.17 -9.36 -17.83
C LEU A 104 13.02 -10.04 -17.09
N SER A 105 12.00 -9.28 -16.69
CA SER A 105 10.81 -9.82 -16.01
C SER A 105 9.76 -10.37 -16.98
N ARG A 106 10.07 -10.45 -18.28
CA ARG A 106 9.19 -11.10 -19.26
C ARG A 106 8.99 -12.57 -18.90
N ASN A 107 7.83 -13.11 -19.26
CA ASN A 107 7.49 -14.52 -18.99
C ASN A 107 7.53 -14.89 -17.50
N ASN A 108 7.05 -13.97 -16.64
CA ASN A 108 6.90 -14.18 -15.19
C ASN A 108 8.23 -14.47 -14.46
N GLN A 109 9.35 -14.01 -15.00
CA GLN A 109 10.66 -14.13 -14.35
C GLN A 109 10.81 -13.08 -13.25
N ARG A 110 11.52 -13.44 -12.18
CA ARG A 110 11.87 -12.53 -11.08
C ARG A 110 13.08 -11.68 -11.47
N SER A 111 13.11 -10.42 -11.05
CA SER A 111 14.20 -9.51 -11.36
C SER A 111 14.49 -8.52 -10.23
N VAL A 112 15.77 -8.33 -9.92
CA VAL A 112 16.22 -7.35 -8.92
C VAL A 112 16.45 -5.96 -9.51
N ILE A 113 16.30 -5.79 -10.84
CA ILE A 113 16.59 -4.52 -11.52
C ILE A 113 15.80 -3.34 -10.94
N PRO A 114 14.47 -3.43 -10.70
CA PRO A 114 13.72 -2.35 -10.04
C PRO A 114 14.36 -1.91 -8.72
N SER A 115 14.75 -2.87 -7.89
CA SER A 115 15.37 -2.61 -6.59
C SER A 115 16.74 -1.94 -6.71
N ILE A 116 17.55 -2.36 -7.70
CA ILE A 116 18.85 -1.74 -7.99
C ILE A 116 18.68 -0.28 -8.38
N ILE A 117 17.70 0.05 -9.23
CA ILE A 117 17.42 1.43 -9.64
C ILE A 117 17.04 2.30 -8.42
N ILE A 118 16.22 1.77 -7.53
CA ILE A 118 15.84 2.44 -6.28
C ILE A 118 17.06 2.67 -5.38
N ILE A 119 17.96 1.69 -5.24
CA ILE A 119 19.20 1.83 -4.47
C ILE A 119 20.13 2.88 -5.09
N LEU A 120 20.36 2.83 -6.41
CA LEU A 120 21.20 3.80 -7.10
C LEU A 120 20.65 5.22 -6.96
N THR A 121 19.32 5.36 -7.01
CA THR A 121 18.64 6.63 -6.77
C THR A 121 18.87 7.12 -5.35
N GLY A 122 18.69 6.24 -4.36
CA GLY A 122 18.93 6.58 -2.96
C GLY A 122 20.38 6.99 -2.70
N TRP A 123 21.34 6.27 -3.27
CA TRP A 123 22.77 6.59 -3.18
C TRP A 123 23.09 7.95 -3.82
N ALA A 124 22.59 8.21 -5.03
CA ALA A 124 22.83 9.47 -5.75
C ALA A 124 22.27 10.68 -4.97
N MET A 125 21.07 10.53 -4.42
CA MET A 125 20.42 11.60 -3.64
C MET A 125 21.06 11.79 -2.27
N ALA A 126 21.70 10.75 -1.71
CA ALA A 126 22.42 10.89 -0.46
C ALA A 126 23.73 11.69 -0.57
N GLY A 127 24.32 11.73 -1.77
CA GLY A 127 25.49 12.57 -2.08
C GLY A 127 25.14 13.94 -2.65
N HIS A 128 23.85 14.29 -2.75
CA HIS A 128 23.41 15.51 -3.41
C HIS A 128 23.54 16.72 -2.46
N ALA A 129 24.57 17.54 -2.69
CA ALA A 129 24.80 18.76 -1.93
C ALA A 129 23.74 19.82 -2.27
N GLN A 130 23.14 20.39 -1.23
CA GLN A 130 22.10 21.41 -1.33
C GLN A 130 22.61 22.74 -0.77
N VAL A 131 21.84 23.82 -0.95
CA VAL A 131 22.26 25.19 -0.57
C VAL A 131 22.50 25.31 0.94
N LEU A 132 21.72 24.59 1.75
CA LEU A 132 21.92 24.52 3.20
C LEU A 132 22.41 23.13 3.62
N MET A 133 23.24 23.09 4.67
CA MET A 133 23.71 21.85 5.28
C MET A 133 22.54 21.00 5.82
N ILE A 134 21.56 21.64 6.47
CA ILE A 134 20.37 20.95 7.01
C ILE A 134 19.60 20.21 5.91
N LEU A 135 19.44 20.85 4.75
CA LEU A 135 18.76 20.30 3.58
C LEU A 135 19.53 19.13 2.96
N THR A 136 20.86 19.23 2.93
CA THR A 136 21.76 18.14 2.51
C THR A 136 21.59 16.91 3.41
N MET A 137 21.53 17.11 4.73
CA MET A 137 21.38 16.00 5.69
C MET A 137 20.00 15.34 5.64
N VAL A 138 18.93 16.12 5.42
CA VAL A 138 17.58 15.57 5.22
C VAL A 138 17.49 14.77 3.91
N HIS A 139 18.06 15.30 2.82
CA HIS A 139 18.18 14.56 1.55
C HIS A 139 19.01 13.28 1.69
N ALA A 140 20.09 13.30 2.48
CA ALA A 140 20.87 12.12 2.82
C ALA A 140 20.03 11.05 3.53
N THR A 141 19.24 11.46 4.51
CA THR A 141 18.35 10.55 5.23
C THR A 141 17.27 9.95 4.32
N PHE A 142 16.69 10.77 3.43
CA PHE A 142 15.81 10.30 2.36
C PHE A 142 16.50 9.23 1.49
N GLY A 143 17.72 9.51 1.02
CA GLY A 143 18.47 8.63 0.13
C GLY A 143 18.85 7.29 0.79
N TYR A 144 19.24 7.31 2.07
CA TYR A 144 19.49 6.08 2.83
C TYR A 144 18.22 5.27 3.06
N THR A 145 17.10 5.93 3.36
CA THR A 145 15.81 5.25 3.53
C THR A 145 15.33 4.62 2.21
N LEU A 146 15.51 5.34 1.09
CA LEU A 146 15.19 4.83 -0.24
C LEU A 146 16.06 3.61 -0.61
N SER A 147 17.35 3.69 -0.30
CA SER A 147 18.28 2.57 -0.49
C SER A 147 17.89 1.36 0.37
N ALA A 148 17.50 1.60 1.63
CA ALA A 148 17.02 0.55 2.52
C ALA A 148 15.74 -0.12 1.98
N ALA A 149 14.83 0.64 1.37
CA ALA A 149 13.63 0.08 0.71
C ALA A 149 14.01 -0.86 -0.44
N GLY A 150 14.96 -0.45 -1.29
CA GLY A 150 15.46 -1.28 -2.38
C GLY A 150 16.20 -2.53 -1.87
N LEU A 151 17.01 -2.41 -0.81
CA LEU A 151 17.68 -3.56 -0.19
C LEU A 151 16.67 -4.54 0.41
N ALA A 152 15.67 -4.05 1.13
CA ALA A 152 14.57 -4.87 1.62
C ALA A 152 13.88 -5.58 0.45
N ARG A 153 13.62 -4.89 -0.66
CA ARG A 153 13.03 -5.51 -1.85
C ARG A 153 13.93 -6.61 -2.44
N ILE A 154 15.26 -6.44 -2.50
CA ILE A 154 16.18 -7.49 -2.94
C ILE A 154 16.07 -8.72 -2.02
N VAL A 155 16.04 -8.52 -0.71
CA VAL A 155 15.91 -9.62 0.26
C VAL A 155 14.60 -10.39 0.04
N GLU A 156 13.50 -9.68 -0.17
CA GLU A 156 12.21 -10.30 -0.49
C GLU A 156 12.29 -11.11 -1.80
N VAL A 157 12.88 -10.53 -2.85
CA VAL A 157 12.92 -11.12 -4.18
C VAL A 157 13.77 -12.38 -4.20
N CYS A 158 14.92 -12.37 -3.53
CA CYS A 158 15.89 -13.45 -3.55
C CYS A 158 15.59 -14.57 -2.55
N PHE A 159 15.02 -14.27 -1.38
CA PHE A 159 14.97 -15.24 -0.27
C PHE A 159 13.55 -15.63 0.16
N LEU A 160 12.57 -14.71 0.08
CA LEU A 160 11.26 -14.91 0.69
C LEU A 160 10.18 -15.32 -0.32
N SER A 161 10.19 -14.76 -1.54
CA SER A 161 9.11 -14.99 -2.51
C SER A 161 9.18 -16.33 -3.25
N SER A 162 10.24 -17.13 -3.06
CA SER A 162 10.39 -18.42 -3.75
C SER A 162 9.41 -19.50 -3.26
N ALA A 163 8.73 -19.30 -2.13
CA ALA A 163 7.86 -20.31 -1.51
C ALA A 163 6.45 -20.40 -2.12
N ARG A 164 5.94 -19.33 -2.76
CA ARG A 164 4.52 -19.24 -3.16
C ARG A 164 4.17 -19.75 -4.57
N TYR A 165 5.16 -20.11 -5.40
CA TYR A 165 4.90 -20.49 -6.80
C TYR A 165 4.99 -21.99 -7.10
N ASP A 166 5.59 -22.79 -6.22
CA ASP A 166 5.82 -24.23 -6.46
C ASP A 166 4.90 -25.16 -5.65
N VAL A 167 4.07 -24.63 -4.75
CA VAL A 167 3.20 -25.44 -3.89
C VAL A 167 1.73 -25.20 -4.29
N PRO A 168 1.05 -26.14 -4.95
CA PRO A 168 -0.41 -26.11 -5.07
C PRO A 168 -1.00 -25.98 -3.67
N PRO A 169 -2.12 -25.27 -3.47
CA PRO A 169 -2.76 -25.23 -2.17
C PRO A 169 -3.12 -26.67 -1.81
N VAL A 170 -2.32 -27.32 -0.97
CA VAL A 170 -2.72 -28.56 -0.33
C VAL A 170 -3.82 -28.13 0.62
N GLN A 171 -5.04 -28.38 0.17
CA GLN A 171 -6.26 -28.21 0.94
C GLN A 171 -6.31 -29.34 1.97
N GLY A 172 -5.36 -29.30 2.90
CA GLY A 172 -5.35 -30.09 4.10
C GLY A 172 -6.04 -29.31 5.19
N ASP A 173 -7.16 -29.86 5.63
CA ASP A 173 -7.95 -29.66 6.83
C ASP A 173 -7.15 -29.48 8.14
N ASN A 174 -5.82 -29.54 8.09
CA ASN A 174 -4.92 -29.45 9.23
C ASN A 174 -4.41 -28.02 9.51
N ASN A 175 -4.68 -27.05 8.61
CA ASN A 175 -4.15 -25.68 8.69
C ASN A 175 -4.97 -24.73 9.59
N SER A 176 -5.52 -25.23 10.69
CA SER A 176 -6.11 -24.37 11.71
C SER A 176 -5.01 -23.81 12.61
N GLU A 177 -5.04 -22.50 12.89
CA GLU A 177 -4.10 -21.74 13.75
C GLU A 177 -4.03 -22.22 15.22
N HIS A 178 -4.74 -23.31 15.55
CA HIS A 178 -4.92 -23.87 16.89
C HIS A 178 -4.66 -25.38 17.02
N THR A 179 -4.10 -26.04 16.00
CA THR A 179 -3.88 -27.49 16.07
C THR A 179 -2.58 -27.81 16.82
N LEU A 180 -2.70 -28.35 18.04
CA LEU A 180 -1.59 -28.81 18.91
C LEU A 180 -0.99 -30.16 18.48
N THR A 181 -0.81 -30.40 17.19
CA THR A 181 -0.11 -31.61 16.72
C THR A 181 1.40 -31.35 16.62
N PRO A 182 2.28 -32.22 17.16
CA PRO A 182 3.72 -32.06 16.99
C PRO A 182 4.05 -32.28 15.51
N GLY A 183 4.27 -31.19 14.77
CA GLY A 183 4.59 -31.24 13.35
C GLY A 183 6.04 -31.64 13.11
N ASP A 184 6.25 -32.47 12.09
CA ASP A 184 7.56 -32.79 11.53
C ASP A 184 8.44 -31.54 11.37
N SER A 185 9.75 -31.69 11.52
CA SER A 185 10.73 -30.60 11.43
C SER A 185 10.59 -29.76 10.15
N SER A 186 10.14 -30.36 9.05
CA SER A 186 9.82 -29.70 7.77
C SER A 186 8.60 -28.76 7.85
N ALA A 187 7.52 -29.16 8.54
CA ALA A 187 6.33 -28.32 8.71
C ALA A 187 6.62 -27.11 9.61
N SER A 188 7.46 -27.29 10.64
CA SER A 188 7.90 -26.20 11.52
C SER A 188 8.78 -25.17 10.79
N GLN A 189 9.65 -25.61 9.87
CA GLN A 189 10.48 -24.73 9.04
C GLN A 189 9.63 -23.96 8.02
N GLU A 190 8.67 -24.62 7.38
CA GLU A 190 7.78 -23.98 6.41
C GLU A 190 6.88 -22.93 7.08
N ALA A 191 6.32 -23.24 8.26
CA ALA A 191 5.56 -22.27 9.05
C ALA A 191 6.41 -21.05 9.46
N GLY A 192 7.67 -21.28 9.87
CA GLY A 192 8.62 -20.20 10.18
C GLY A 192 8.90 -19.30 8.97
N ARG A 193 9.08 -19.88 7.79
CA ARG A 193 9.33 -19.14 6.53
C ARG A 193 8.12 -18.30 6.10
N VAL A 194 6.92 -18.89 6.15
CA VAL A 194 5.67 -18.18 5.82
C VAL A 194 5.42 -17.01 6.77
N ASN A 195 5.72 -17.17 8.06
CA ASN A 195 5.59 -16.09 9.04
C ASN A 195 6.63 -14.98 8.82
N ALA A 196 7.87 -15.33 8.49
CA ALA A 196 8.89 -14.35 8.12
C ALA A 196 8.47 -13.57 6.86
N GLU A 197 7.92 -14.22 5.84
CA GLU A 197 7.40 -13.58 4.63
C GLU A 197 6.20 -12.66 4.94
N LYS A 198 5.30 -13.08 5.83
CA LYS A 198 4.18 -12.25 6.33
C LYS A 198 4.66 -10.97 7.02
N ALA A 199 5.68 -11.06 7.86
CA ALA A 199 6.24 -9.87 8.50
C ALA A 199 6.97 -8.96 7.49
N PHE A 200 7.75 -9.57 6.60
CA PHE A 200 8.66 -8.83 5.73
C PHE A 200 7.98 -8.12 4.56
N ARG A 201 6.80 -8.57 4.11
CA ARG A 201 6.05 -7.95 3.00
C ARG A 201 5.71 -6.47 3.23
N HIS A 202 5.68 -6.04 4.49
CA HIS A 202 5.36 -4.66 4.85
C HIS A 202 6.58 -3.74 4.84
N LEU A 203 7.80 -4.28 4.91
CA LEU A 203 9.01 -3.50 5.08
C LEU A 203 9.36 -2.65 3.83
N PRO A 204 9.44 -3.21 2.60
CA PRO A 204 9.69 -2.39 1.41
C PRO A 204 8.67 -1.25 1.18
N PRO A 205 7.33 -1.49 1.21
CA PRO A 205 6.37 -0.43 0.97
C PRO A 205 6.36 0.62 2.09
N PHE A 206 6.58 0.22 3.35
CA PHE A 206 6.71 1.17 4.45
C PHE A 206 7.90 2.11 4.26
N LEU A 207 9.09 1.57 3.94
CA LEU A 207 10.29 2.39 3.72
C LEU A 207 10.14 3.35 2.52
N LEU A 208 9.42 2.96 1.47
CA LEU A 208 9.08 3.87 0.37
C LEU A 208 8.16 5.01 0.81
N VAL A 209 7.17 4.73 1.65
CA VAL A 209 6.28 5.76 2.20
C VAL A 209 7.07 6.72 3.10
N VAL A 210 7.94 6.21 3.98
CA VAL A 210 8.82 7.02 4.83
C VAL A 210 9.73 7.90 3.98
N SER A 211 10.37 7.32 2.97
CA SER A 211 11.22 8.03 2.01
C SER A 211 10.44 9.14 1.29
N GLY A 212 9.22 8.86 0.82
CA GLY A 212 8.36 9.85 0.19
C GLY A 212 8.04 11.03 1.12
N ILE A 213 7.69 10.77 2.38
CA ILE A 213 7.40 11.83 3.37
C ILE A 213 8.64 12.67 3.64
N LEU A 214 9.80 12.04 3.84
CA LEU A 214 11.07 12.75 4.03
C LEU A 214 11.38 13.68 2.84
N PHE A 215 11.13 13.21 1.61
CA PHE A 215 11.33 14.02 0.42
C PHE A 215 10.37 15.21 0.35
N MET A 216 9.09 15.02 0.67
CA MET A 216 8.11 16.13 0.67
C MET A 216 8.45 17.20 1.72
N SER A 217 9.02 16.79 2.86
CA SER A 217 9.48 17.72 3.91
C SER A 217 10.80 18.43 3.61
N ALA A 218 11.45 18.10 2.50
CA ALA A 218 12.77 18.65 2.17
C ALA A 218 12.69 19.93 1.32
N THR A 219 11.76 20.84 1.63
CA THR A 219 11.62 22.11 0.90
C THR A 219 12.56 23.19 1.43
N ASP A 220 13.01 24.09 0.56
CA ASP A 220 13.97 25.13 0.94
C ASP A 220 13.36 26.11 1.96
N GLU A 221 12.08 26.45 1.80
CA GLU A 221 11.36 27.36 2.70
C GLU A 221 11.18 26.76 4.11
N GLU A 222 10.76 25.49 4.19
CA GLU A 222 10.53 24.82 5.47
C GLU A 222 11.85 24.65 6.24
N LEU A 223 12.90 24.20 5.55
CA LEU A 223 14.20 23.97 6.17
C LEU A 223 14.98 25.25 6.45
N GLY A 224 14.74 26.32 5.70
CA GLY A 224 15.25 27.66 6.03
C GLY A 224 14.70 28.13 7.37
N PHE A 225 13.38 28.06 7.56
CA PHE A 225 12.74 28.42 8.83
C PHE A 225 13.26 27.57 10.02
N VAL A 226 13.37 26.25 9.82
CA VAL A 226 13.88 25.33 10.85
C VAL A 226 15.32 25.66 11.22
N ASN A 227 16.16 26.00 10.24
CA ASN A 227 17.53 26.41 10.47
C ASN A 227 17.62 27.73 11.25
N ASP A 228 16.75 28.70 10.95
CA ASP A 228 16.71 30.00 11.62
C ASP A 228 16.28 29.88 13.09
N GLU A 229 15.41 28.92 13.40
CA GLU A 229 15.02 28.54 14.78
C GLU A 229 16.10 27.71 15.51
N GLY A 230 17.22 27.40 14.86
CA GLY A 230 18.33 26.64 15.46
C GLY A 230 18.04 25.16 15.68
N ILE A 231 17.03 24.60 14.99
CA ILE A 231 16.67 23.19 15.08
C ILE A 231 17.61 22.38 14.18
N ASP A 232 18.27 21.37 14.74
CA ASP A 232 19.15 20.49 13.96
C ASP A 232 18.34 19.50 13.09
N HIS A 233 18.99 18.97 12.05
CA HIS A 233 18.37 18.03 11.11
C HIS A 233 17.80 16.77 11.77
N VAL A 234 18.42 16.23 12.83
CA VAL A 234 17.92 15.01 13.51
C VAL A 234 16.63 15.34 14.24
N THR A 235 16.62 16.44 14.99
CA THR A 235 15.42 16.95 15.66
C THR A 235 14.33 17.25 14.65
N TYR A 236 14.66 17.86 13.51
CA TYR A 236 13.72 18.09 12.42
C TYR A 236 13.15 16.79 11.85
N ILE A 237 13.98 15.81 11.52
CA ILE A 237 13.53 14.50 10.98
C ILE A 237 12.59 13.82 11.97
N LEU A 238 12.91 13.85 13.26
CA LEU A 238 12.02 13.36 14.31
C LEU A 238 10.69 14.15 14.31
N ILE A 239 10.73 15.48 14.19
CA ILE A 239 9.54 16.34 14.18
C ILE A 239 8.69 16.17 12.90
N VAL A 240 9.27 15.97 11.72
CA VAL A 240 8.56 15.77 10.43
C VAL A 240 7.59 14.59 10.49
N PHE A 241 7.81 13.65 11.39
CA PHE A 241 6.87 12.58 11.66
C PHE A 241 5.75 12.94 12.66
N ARG A 242 5.53 14.21 13.01
CA ARG A 242 4.47 14.65 13.95
C ARG A 242 3.21 15.15 13.22
N SER A 243 2.05 14.59 13.57
CA SER A 243 0.74 15.16 13.17
C SER A 243 0.58 16.57 13.77
N ILE A 244 0.50 17.59 12.93
CA ILE A 244 0.27 18.97 13.35
C ILE A 244 -1.19 19.09 13.80
N SER A 245 -1.44 18.95 15.11
CA SER A 245 -2.65 19.48 15.74
C SER A 245 -2.28 20.74 16.55
N PRO A 246 -2.93 21.90 16.30
CA PRO A 246 -2.56 23.19 16.89
C PRO A 246 -3.02 23.37 18.35
N SER A 247 -3.52 22.33 19.02
CA SER A 247 -4.23 22.46 20.30
C SER A 247 -3.58 21.75 21.50
N PHE A 248 -2.33 21.26 21.40
CA PHE A 248 -1.71 20.50 22.50
C PHE A 248 -0.44 21.17 23.04
N PRO A 249 -0.34 21.39 24.37
CA PRO A 249 0.78 22.11 24.97
C PRO A 249 2.10 21.34 24.88
N PHE A 250 3.15 22.15 24.71
CA PHE A 250 4.55 21.87 24.37
C PHE A 250 5.33 20.90 25.29
N ASN A 251 4.73 20.33 26.34
CA ASN A 251 5.47 19.61 27.40
C ASN A 251 5.28 18.08 27.45
N LEU A 252 4.78 17.45 26.38
CA LEU A 252 4.78 15.99 26.22
C LEU A 252 5.55 15.57 24.94
N PHE A 253 6.77 16.10 24.79
CA PHE A 253 7.41 16.33 23.49
C PHE A 253 8.45 15.28 23.07
N LEU A 254 8.38 14.03 23.54
CA LEU A 254 9.41 13.01 23.26
C LEU A 254 8.91 11.62 22.82
N SER A 255 7.60 11.41 22.59
CA SER A 255 7.07 10.08 22.19
C SER A 255 6.30 10.04 20.85
N SER A 256 6.25 11.14 20.10
CA SER A 256 5.31 11.32 18.98
C SER A 256 5.95 11.59 17.62
N SER A 257 7.27 11.49 17.54
CA SER A 257 8.10 11.82 16.38
C SER A 257 8.25 10.66 15.39
N SER A 258 7.22 9.82 15.28
CA SER A 258 7.12 8.74 14.29
C SER A 258 5.67 8.59 13.78
N LEU A 259 4.76 9.51 14.11
CA LEU A 259 3.34 9.31 13.85
C LEU A 259 2.94 9.41 12.38
N ILE A 260 3.42 10.35 11.56
CA ILE A 260 2.83 10.56 10.22
C ILE A 260 3.04 9.36 9.30
N ALA A 261 4.26 8.82 9.19
CA ALA A 261 4.51 7.68 8.32
C ALA A 261 3.80 6.41 8.81
N PHE A 262 3.81 6.17 10.12
CA PHE A 262 3.09 5.04 10.72
C PHE A 262 1.58 5.21 10.61
N LEU A 263 1.02 6.40 10.83
CA LEU A 263 -0.40 6.72 10.68
C LEU A 263 -0.85 6.64 9.22
N LEU A 264 -0.05 7.14 8.29
CA LEU A 264 -0.37 7.04 6.86
C LEU A 264 -0.31 5.59 6.39
N TYR A 265 0.72 4.84 6.78
CA TYR A 265 0.82 3.44 6.41
C TYR A 265 -0.26 2.58 7.09
N THR A 266 -0.57 2.82 8.36
CA THR A 266 -1.70 2.16 9.04
C THR A 266 -3.04 2.55 8.42
N LEU A 267 -3.23 3.80 7.99
CA LEU A 267 -4.41 4.21 7.24
C LEU A 267 -4.50 3.46 5.90
N VAL A 268 -3.40 3.34 5.16
CA VAL A 268 -3.34 2.54 3.93
C VAL A 268 -3.75 1.10 4.21
N LEU A 269 -3.18 0.46 5.24
CA LEU A 269 -3.53 -0.90 5.62
C LEU A 269 -4.98 -1.02 6.10
N ALA A 270 -5.49 -0.05 6.85
CA ALA A 270 -6.88 -0.02 7.32
C ALA A 270 -7.85 0.11 6.15
N LEU A 271 -7.54 0.93 5.15
CA LEU A 271 -8.34 1.06 3.93
C LEU A 271 -8.30 -0.22 3.08
N ILE A 272 -7.14 -0.86 2.95
CA ILE A 272 -7.01 -2.17 2.29
C ILE A 272 -7.85 -3.22 3.03
N HIS A 273 -7.74 -3.27 4.36
CA HIS A 273 -8.53 -4.21 5.16
C HIS A 273 -10.02 -3.92 5.05
N LEU A 274 -10.43 -2.66 5.16
CA LEU A 274 -11.82 -2.22 4.98
C LEU A 274 -12.34 -2.65 3.61
N PHE A 275 -11.54 -2.50 2.55
CA PHE A 275 -11.90 -2.97 1.21
C PHE A 275 -12.11 -4.48 1.15
N THR A 276 -11.32 -5.28 1.88
CA THR A 276 -11.47 -6.75 1.92
C THR A 276 -12.66 -7.26 2.73
N ILE A 277 -13.19 -6.45 3.64
CA ILE A 277 -14.34 -6.83 4.49
C ILE A 277 -15.65 -6.14 4.09
N SER A 278 -15.62 -5.20 3.13
CA SER A 278 -16.78 -4.39 2.75
C SER A 278 -17.36 -4.80 1.39
N GLY A 279 -18.69 -4.78 1.31
CA GLY A 279 -19.43 -4.92 0.05
C GLY A 279 -19.21 -6.25 -0.66
N ARG A 280 -19.06 -6.22 -1.99
CA ARG A 280 -18.92 -7.41 -2.85
C ARG A 280 -17.57 -8.15 -2.69
N ASN A 281 -16.63 -7.55 -1.97
CA ASN A 281 -15.27 -8.09 -1.79
C ASN A 281 -15.09 -8.76 -0.42
N ALA A 282 -16.09 -8.70 0.45
CA ALA A 282 -16.10 -9.42 1.72
C ALA A 282 -15.95 -10.92 1.47
N SER A 283 -14.93 -11.54 2.06
CA SER A 283 -14.77 -13.00 2.00
C SER A 283 -16.00 -13.69 2.59
N LEU A 284 -16.62 -14.59 1.83
CA LEU A 284 -17.70 -15.49 2.28
C LEU A 284 -17.28 -16.40 3.45
N ASN A 285 -16.00 -16.40 3.84
CA ASN A 285 -15.48 -17.21 4.96
C ASN A 285 -16.00 -16.79 6.34
N SER A 286 -16.76 -15.70 6.46
CA SER A 286 -17.49 -15.38 7.70
C SER A 286 -18.86 -16.08 7.80
N GLN A 287 -19.30 -16.82 6.78
CA GLN A 287 -20.54 -17.60 6.83
C GLN A 287 -20.32 -19.09 7.13
N THR A 288 -19.10 -19.62 6.99
CA THR A 288 -18.82 -21.05 7.21
C THR A 288 -18.51 -21.43 8.66
N SER A 289 -18.27 -20.48 9.58
CA SER A 289 -18.12 -20.79 11.02
C SER A 289 -19.42 -20.70 11.84
N LEU A 290 -20.52 -20.29 11.23
CA LEU A 290 -21.87 -20.30 11.82
C LEU A 290 -22.80 -21.31 11.15
N ALA A 291 -22.30 -22.12 10.20
CA ALA A 291 -23.00 -23.27 9.65
C ALA A 291 -22.97 -24.46 10.61
N GLY A 292 -23.37 -24.24 11.86
CA GLY A 292 -23.99 -25.27 12.69
C GLY A 292 -25.48 -25.29 12.37
N ASP A 293 -25.89 -26.21 11.50
CA ASP A 293 -27.26 -26.71 11.23
C ASP A 293 -28.48 -25.78 11.13
N ASN A 294 -28.40 -24.46 11.30
CA ASN A 294 -29.58 -23.57 11.31
C ASN A 294 -29.35 -22.17 10.71
N ALA A 295 -28.43 -22.02 9.75
CA ALA A 295 -28.28 -20.75 9.04
C ALA A 295 -29.34 -20.62 7.92
N ILE A 296 -30.29 -19.71 8.14
CA ILE A 296 -31.32 -19.31 7.17
C ILE A 296 -30.63 -18.67 5.95
N GLU A 297 -30.51 -19.43 4.86
CA GLU A 297 -30.13 -18.89 3.54
C GLU A 297 -31.26 -17.99 3.01
N LEU A 298 -30.98 -16.71 2.81
CA LEU A 298 -31.86 -15.81 2.06
C LEU A 298 -31.54 -15.91 0.55
N THR A 299 -31.75 -17.09 -0.03
CA THR A 299 -31.75 -17.25 -1.48
C THR A 299 -33.08 -16.72 -2.01
N SER A 300 -33.05 -15.59 -2.71
CA SER A 300 -34.17 -15.14 -3.55
C SER A 300 -34.16 -15.98 -4.83
N PRO A 301 -35.12 -16.90 -5.05
CA PRO A 301 -35.23 -17.58 -6.33
C PRO A 301 -35.80 -16.57 -7.33
N ARG A 302 -35.06 -16.35 -8.42
CA ARG A 302 -35.61 -15.73 -9.64
C ARG A 302 -36.93 -16.44 -9.98
N GLY A 303 -38.07 -15.76 -9.76
CA GLY A 303 -39.36 -16.18 -10.29
C GLY A 303 -40.46 -16.57 -9.28
N ALA A 304 -40.26 -16.48 -7.97
CA ALA A 304 -41.34 -16.73 -7.01
C ALA A 304 -41.54 -15.53 -6.07
N ALA A 305 -42.75 -14.97 -6.08
CA ALA A 305 -43.13 -13.91 -5.16
C ALA A 305 -43.02 -14.40 -3.70
N PRO A 306 -42.51 -13.57 -2.76
CA PRO A 306 -42.31 -13.97 -1.38
C PRO A 306 -43.65 -14.27 -0.69
N LYS A 307 -43.71 -15.44 -0.04
CA LYS A 307 -44.86 -16.00 0.70
C LYS A 307 -45.38 -15.14 1.87
N TRP A 308 -44.78 -13.97 2.12
CA TRP A 308 -45.09 -13.07 3.23
C TRP A 308 -46.26 -12.12 2.97
N TYR A 309 -46.80 -12.11 1.74
CA TYR A 309 -48.05 -11.42 1.39
C TYR A 309 -49.14 -12.40 0.91
N ALA A 310 -49.23 -13.58 1.50
CA ALA A 310 -50.39 -14.44 1.28
C ALA A 310 -51.56 -13.97 2.17
N ALA A 311 -52.73 -13.76 1.58
CA ALA A 311 -53.95 -13.43 2.30
C ALA A 311 -54.33 -14.55 3.28
N VAL A 312 -54.77 -14.18 4.48
CA VAL A 312 -55.21 -15.11 5.54
C VAL A 312 -56.46 -15.87 5.05
N PRO A 313 -56.49 -17.22 5.06
CA PRO A 313 -57.70 -17.98 4.78
C PRO A 313 -58.76 -17.67 5.85
N GLY A 314 -59.93 -17.18 5.43
CA GLY A 314 -61.08 -16.98 6.31
C GLY A 314 -61.60 -18.30 6.88
N GLU A 315 -62.14 -18.24 8.10
CA GLU A 315 -62.78 -19.36 8.80
C GLU A 315 -63.88 -20.02 7.96
N ALA A 316 -63.98 -21.34 8.10
CA ALA A 316 -64.92 -22.19 7.40
C ALA A 316 -66.37 -21.81 7.70
N GLU A 317 -67.14 -21.54 6.66
CA GLU A 317 -68.60 -21.48 6.74
C GLU A 317 -69.14 -22.93 6.75
N GLU A 318 -69.76 -23.33 7.88
CA GLU A 318 -70.45 -24.60 8.04
C GLU A 318 -71.58 -24.73 7.01
N THR A 319 -71.42 -25.65 6.05
CA THR A 319 -72.55 -26.06 5.21
C THR A 319 -73.27 -27.22 5.90
N HIS A 320 -74.36 -26.84 6.56
CA HIS A 320 -75.34 -27.68 7.23
C HIS A 320 -75.90 -28.76 6.28
N VAL A 321 -75.58 -30.04 6.54
CA VAL A 321 -76.16 -31.19 5.82
C VAL A 321 -77.56 -31.46 6.38
N LEU A 322 -78.61 -31.18 5.60
CA LEU A 322 -79.97 -31.60 5.90
C LEU A 322 -80.21 -33.00 5.32
N GLY A 323 -80.42 -33.97 6.21
CA GLY A 323 -80.82 -35.32 5.84
C GLY A 323 -82.24 -35.35 5.28
N ILE A 324 -82.43 -36.08 4.19
CA ILE A 324 -83.74 -36.53 3.74
C ILE A 324 -83.66 -38.05 3.57
N SER A 325 -84.59 -38.69 4.27
CA SER A 325 -84.83 -40.12 4.46
C SER A 325 -85.15 -40.88 3.18
N ASP A 326 -84.83 -42.18 3.22
CA ASP A 326 -85.24 -43.25 2.30
C ASP A 326 -86.73 -43.23 1.91
N VAL A 327 -87.05 -43.78 0.73
CA VAL A 327 -88.09 -44.80 0.43
C VAL A 327 -88.19 -45.03 -1.11
N PRO A 328 -88.58 -46.24 -1.59
CA PRO A 328 -87.97 -46.90 -2.74
C PRO A 328 -88.84 -46.99 -4.02
N VAL A 329 -88.24 -47.68 -5.01
CA VAL A 329 -88.70 -48.20 -6.32
C VAL A 329 -88.20 -47.41 -7.52
#